data_AF-A0A966SC15-F1
#
_entry.id   AF-A0A966SC15-F1
#
_cell.length_a   1.000
_cell.length_b   1.000
_cell.length_c   1.000
_cell.angle_alpha   90.00
_cell.angle_beta   90.00
_cell.angle_gamma   90.00
#
_symmetry.space_group_name_H-M   'P 1'
#
loop_
_entity.id
_entity.type
_entity.pdbx_description
1 polymer ?
#
loop_
_entity_poly.entity_id
_entity_poly.type
_entity_poly.pdbx_seq_one_letter_code
_entity_poly.pdbx_strand_id
1 'polypeptide(L)'
;MPAGRRGRGVAAEVALARRESPARGGRYLVGCSSLPTVDPAVGTAAYSQLMRTHLAPEPWRTRPMPAYECPLERMAVEPVRIPRLLAGYFSLGAKICGPPALDREFGTIDFLTVLDLELLPPNALA
;
A
#
# COMPACT_ATOMS: atom_id res chain seq x y z
N MET A 1 -17.05 10.95 -3.14
CA MET A 1 -16.33 11.52 -1.97
C MET A 1 -16.42 13.04 -2.04
N PRO A 2 -16.89 13.76 -1.01
CA PRO A 2 -16.97 15.21 -1.09
C PRO A 2 -15.57 15.83 -1.00
N ALA A 3 -15.30 16.75 -1.92
CA ALA A 3 -14.07 17.54 -2.00
C ALA A 3 -14.07 18.60 -0.89
N GLY A 4 -13.21 18.47 0.12
CA GLY A 4 -13.11 19.49 1.17
C GLY A 4 -12.21 19.16 2.35
N ARG A 5 -11.88 17.89 2.59
CA ARG A 5 -10.87 17.52 3.60
C ARG A 5 -9.51 17.42 2.93
N ARG A 6 -8.65 18.43 3.11
CA ARG A 6 -7.20 18.24 2.89
C ARG A 6 -6.80 16.98 3.66
N GLY A 7 -6.19 16.02 2.96
CA GLY A 7 -5.82 14.74 3.55
C GLY A 7 -5.10 14.96 4.87
N ARG A 8 -5.67 14.46 5.96
CA ARG A 8 -4.95 14.35 7.22
C ARG A 8 -3.79 13.39 6.89
N GLY A 9 -2.53 13.80 7.03
CA GLY A 9 -1.40 12.95 6.63
C GLY A 9 -1.50 11.55 7.25
N VAL A 10 -0.78 10.56 6.69
CA VAL A 10 -0.87 9.12 7.06
C VAL A 10 -1.00 8.88 8.57
N ALA A 11 -0.19 9.55 9.39
CA ALA A 11 -0.24 9.41 10.85
C ALA A 11 -1.61 9.77 11.46
N ALA A 12 -2.27 10.81 10.96
CA ALA A 12 -3.57 11.23 11.46
C ALA A 12 -4.71 10.33 10.95
N GLU A 13 -4.59 9.75 9.75
CA GLU A 13 -5.51 8.71 9.27
C GLU A 13 -5.38 7.43 10.12
N VAL A 14 -4.15 6.97 10.36
CA VAL A 14 -3.87 5.78 11.17
C VAL A 14 -4.24 6.01 12.65
N ALA A 15 -4.05 7.22 13.19
CA ALA A 15 -4.47 7.55 14.55
C ALA A 15 -6.00 7.55 14.70
N LEU A 16 -6.72 8.08 13.71
CA LEU A 16 -8.19 8.02 13.70
C LEU A 16 -8.67 6.57 13.65
N ALA A 17 -8.11 5.79 12.73
CA ALA A 17 -8.40 4.36 12.63
C ALA A 17 -8.10 3.62 13.94
N ARG A 18 -6.93 3.82 14.55
CA ARG A 18 -6.60 3.22 15.86
C ARG A 18 -7.58 3.59 16.96
N ARG A 19 -8.14 4.80 16.95
CA ARG A 19 -9.13 5.23 17.96
C ARG A 19 -10.50 4.62 17.72
N GLU A 20 -10.94 4.54 16.46
CA GLU A 20 -12.29 4.07 16.12
C GLU A 20 -12.40 2.56 15.96
N SER A 21 -11.30 1.90 15.55
CA SER A 21 -11.29 0.49 15.20
C SER A 21 -11.56 -0.45 16.39
N PRO A 22 -11.02 -0.23 17.61
CA PRO A 22 -11.34 -1.07 18.77
C PRO A 22 -12.81 -1.01 19.18
N ALA A 23 -13.46 0.16 19.07
CA ALA A 23 -14.90 0.30 19.31
C ALA A 23 -15.77 -0.48 18.30
N ARG A 24 -15.16 -0.95 17.20
CA ARG A 24 -15.77 -1.75 16.14
C ARG A 24 -15.14 -3.15 16.01
N GLY A 25 -14.21 -3.53 16.89
CA GLY A 25 -13.50 -4.81 16.86
C GLY A 25 -12.48 -4.98 15.72
N GLY A 26 -12.07 -3.91 15.03
CA GLY A 26 -11.13 -3.98 13.91
C GLY A 26 -9.67 -3.94 14.36
N ARG A 27 -8.85 -4.85 13.82
CA ARG A 27 -7.39 -4.89 14.03
C ARG A 27 -6.58 -4.37 12.83
N TYR A 28 -7.12 -4.52 11.62
CA TYR A 28 -6.38 -4.25 10.40
C TYR A 28 -6.96 -3.06 9.65
N LEU A 29 -6.08 -2.22 9.12
CA LEU A 29 -6.42 -1.32 8.02
C LEU A 29 -6.05 -1.99 6.71
N VAL A 30 -6.97 -1.97 5.75
CA VAL A 30 -6.78 -2.52 4.42
C VAL A 30 -7.13 -1.44 3.40
N GLY A 31 -6.29 -1.27 2.38
CA GLY A 31 -6.51 -0.30 1.31
C GLY A 31 -5.48 -0.44 0.19
N CYS A 32 -5.49 0.48 -0.77
CA CYS A 32 -4.53 0.50 -1.86
C CYS A 32 -3.46 1.59 -1.65
N SER A 33 -2.20 1.20 -1.83
CA SER A 33 -1.06 2.10 -1.95
C SER A 33 -0.78 2.32 -3.43
N SER A 34 -1.17 3.47 -3.97
CA SER A 34 -1.22 3.71 -5.42
C SER A 34 -0.07 4.57 -5.94
N LEU A 35 0.47 4.21 -7.11
CA LEU A 35 1.37 5.06 -7.90
C LEU A 35 0.58 5.69 -9.05
N PRO A 36 0.69 7.01 -9.32
CA PRO A 36 -0.07 7.70 -10.36
C PRO A 36 0.58 7.51 -11.75
N THR A 37 0.64 6.26 -12.20
CA THR A 37 1.15 5.87 -13.52
C THR A 37 0.54 4.54 -13.92
N VAL A 38 0.56 4.23 -15.22
CA VAL A 38 0.21 2.91 -15.79
C VAL A 38 1.39 2.27 -16.52
N ASP A 39 2.61 2.76 -16.28
CA ASP A 39 3.82 2.16 -16.84
C ASP A 39 4.15 0.85 -16.10
N PRO A 40 4.02 -0.33 -16.75
CA PRO A 40 4.27 -1.61 -16.10
C PRO A 40 5.72 -1.77 -15.64
N ALA A 41 6.69 -1.08 -16.26
CA ALA A 41 8.07 -1.11 -15.81
C ALA A 41 8.21 -0.50 -14.40
N VAL A 42 7.46 0.58 -14.14
CA VAL A 42 7.41 1.22 -12.80
C VAL A 42 6.78 0.29 -11.78
N GLY A 43 5.68 -0.39 -12.13
CA GLY A 43 5.01 -1.35 -11.26
C GLY A 43 5.91 -2.52 -10.89
N THR A 44 6.60 -3.09 -11.88
CA THR A 44 7.52 -4.21 -11.69
C THR A 44 8.75 -3.82 -10.87
N ALA A 45 9.32 -2.64 -11.10
CA ALA A 45 10.42 -2.11 -10.28
C ALA A 45 9.98 -1.88 -8.82
N ALA A 46 8.83 -1.24 -8.62
CA ALA A 46 8.29 -0.96 -7.29
C ALA A 46 7.97 -2.26 -6.54
N TYR A 47 7.34 -3.24 -7.20
CA TYR A 47 7.08 -4.55 -6.61
C TYR A 47 8.38 -5.26 -6.21
N SER A 48 9.37 -5.28 -7.11
CA SER A 48 10.69 -5.86 -6.86
C SER A 48 11.36 -5.26 -5.62
N GLN A 49 11.22 -3.94 -5.44
CA GLN A 49 11.74 -3.22 -4.28
C GLN A 49 10.96 -3.54 -3.00
N LEU A 50 9.64 -3.46 -3.04
CA LEU A 50 8.77 -3.59 -1.87
C LEU A 50 8.68 -5.03 -1.37
N MET A 51 8.70 -6.03 -2.25
CA MET A 51 8.52 -7.42 -1.85
C MET A 51 9.64 -7.95 -0.94
N ARG A 52 10.82 -7.32 -0.98
CA ARG A 52 11.99 -7.72 -0.17
C ARG A 52 11.80 -7.46 1.33
N THR A 53 11.06 -6.41 1.69
CA THR A 53 10.94 -5.94 3.09
C THR A 53 9.49 -5.76 3.55
N HIS A 54 8.55 -5.60 2.61
CA HIS A 54 7.16 -5.25 2.87
C HIS A 54 6.16 -6.28 2.34
N LEU A 55 6.58 -7.46 1.87
CA LEU A 55 5.61 -8.49 1.47
C LEU A 55 4.87 -9.07 2.69
N ALA A 56 3.55 -9.20 2.56
CA ALA A 56 2.71 -9.82 3.58
C ALA A 56 3.03 -11.33 3.77
N PRO A 57 2.68 -11.90 4.94
CA PRO A 57 2.71 -13.34 5.17
C PRO A 57 1.89 -14.10 4.12
N GLU A 58 2.28 -15.34 3.85
CA GLU A 58 1.67 -16.17 2.80
C GLU A 58 0.13 -16.22 2.82
N PRO A 59 -0.54 -16.35 3.98
CA PRO A 59 -2.01 -16.42 4.02
C PRO A 59 -2.73 -15.15 3.55
N TRP A 60 -2.03 -14.02 3.46
CA TRP A 60 -2.59 -12.74 3.04
C TRP A 60 -2.14 -12.34 1.62
N ARG A 61 -1.43 -13.24 0.93
CA ARG A 61 -0.96 -12.94 -0.41
C ARG A 61 -2.09 -13.07 -1.42
N THR A 62 -2.24 -12.05 -2.25
CA THR A 62 -3.26 -11.93 -3.30
C THR A 62 -2.61 -11.77 -4.67
N ARG A 63 -3.37 -12.05 -5.71
CA ARG A 63 -3.01 -11.72 -7.09
C ARG A 63 -4.09 -10.79 -7.69
N PRO A 64 -3.70 -9.82 -8.52
CA PRO A 64 -4.66 -9.08 -9.33
C PRO A 64 -5.52 -10.01 -10.18
N MET A 65 -6.74 -9.60 -10.48
CA MET A 65 -7.54 -10.28 -11.50
C MET A 65 -6.88 -10.12 -12.88
N PRO A 66 -7.07 -11.07 -13.83
CA PRO A 66 -6.39 -11.04 -15.12
C PRO A 66 -6.51 -9.72 -15.90
N ALA A 67 -7.66 -9.03 -15.82
CA ALA A 67 -7.87 -7.75 -16.49
C ALA A 67 -6.96 -6.61 -15.98
N TYR A 68 -6.46 -6.74 -14.75
CA TYR A 68 -5.64 -5.74 -14.05
C TYR A 68 -4.21 -6.23 -13.82
N GLU A 69 -3.78 -7.29 -14.50
CA GLU A 69 -2.44 -7.82 -14.30
C GLU A 69 -1.36 -6.80 -14.73
N CYS A 70 -0.39 -6.58 -13.84
CA CYS A 70 0.84 -5.85 -14.16
C CYS A 70 1.88 -6.87 -14.63
N PRO A 71 2.33 -6.82 -15.89
CA PRO A 71 3.32 -7.77 -16.43
C PRO A 71 4.65 -7.67 -15.66
N LEU A 72 5.09 -8.79 -15.07
CA LEU A 72 6.29 -8.85 -14.21
C LEU A 72 7.52 -9.46 -14.92
N GLU A 73 7.49 -9.63 -16.23
CA GLU A 73 8.46 -10.47 -16.96
C GLU A 73 9.89 -9.90 -17.01
N ARG A 74 10.07 -8.63 -16.64
CA ARG A 74 11.39 -8.01 -16.50
C ARG A 74 11.45 -7.22 -15.20
N MET A 75 11.99 -7.84 -14.15
CA MET A 75 12.39 -7.10 -12.95
C MET A 75 13.35 -5.98 -13.38
N ALA A 76 12.86 -4.74 -13.37
CA ALA A 76 13.68 -3.58 -13.65
C ALA A 76 14.83 -3.52 -12.65
N VAL A 77 16.00 -3.12 -13.13
CA VAL A 77 17.25 -3.09 -12.36
C VAL A 77 17.29 -1.84 -11.48
N GLU A 78 16.62 -0.76 -11.91
CA GLU A 78 16.65 0.54 -11.29
C GLU A 78 15.57 0.71 -10.21
N PRO A 79 15.94 1.18 -9.01
CA PRO A 79 14.97 1.44 -7.96
C PRO A 79 14.04 2.61 -8.35
N VAL A 80 12.74 2.42 -8.14
CA VAL A 80 11.75 3.48 -8.30
C VAL A 80 11.63 4.27 -7.01
N ARG A 81 11.48 5.60 -7.14
CA ARG A 81 11.15 6.46 -6.01
C ARG A 81 9.71 6.17 -5.54
N ILE A 82 9.59 5.49 -4.40
CA ILE A 82 8.31 5.32 -3.72
C ILE A 82 7.84 6.70 -3.19
N PRO A 83 6.60 7.14 -3.51
CA PRO A 83 6.07 8.39 -3.00
C PRO A 83 6.13 8.48 -1.48
N ARG A 84 6.42 9.68 -0.94
CA ARG A 84 6.56 9.89 0.52
C ARG A 84 5.33 9.46 1.30
N LEU A 85 4.14 9.61 0.72
CA LEU A 85 2.90 9.17 1.34
C LEU A 85 2.88 7.65 1.55
N LEU A 86 3.20 6.87 0.51
CA LEU A 86 3.27 5.41 0.60
C LEU A 86 4.39 4.96 1.55
N ALA A 87 5.55 5.63 1.49
CA ALA A 87 6.65 5.39 2.41
C ALA A 87 6.21 5.55 3.87
N GLY A 88 5.35 6.52 4.18
CA GLY A 88 4.77 6.71 5.50
C GLY A 88 4.01 5.49 6.01
N TYR A 89 3.18 4.87 5.16
CA TYR A 89 2.48 3.62 5.51
C TYR A 89 3.46 2.48 5.79
N PHE A 90 4.49 2.32 4.97
CA PHE A 90 5.50 1.28 5.15
C PHE A 90 6.36 1.50 6.41
N SER A 91 6.67 2.75 6.76
CA SER A 91 7.34 3.09 8.03
C SER A 91 6.50 2.73 9.26
N LEU A 92 5.17 2.70 9.13
CA LEU A 92 4.25 2.25 10.18
C LEU A 92 4.09 0.72 10.25
N GLY A 93 4.75 -0.03 9.36
CA GLY A 93 4.70 -1.48 9.32
C GLY A 93 3.71 -2.06 8.30
N ALA A 94 3.15 -1.23 7.41
CA ALA A 94 2.27 -1.72 6.36
C ALA A 94 2.98 -2.73 5.43
N LYS A 95 2.20 -3.64 4.87
CA LYS A 95 2.66 -4.72 4.00
C LYS A 95 1.86 -4.75 2.71
N ILE A 96 2.53 -4.94 1.59
CA ILE A 96 1.88 -5.23 0.30
C ILE A 96 1.46 -6.70 0.26
N CYS A 97 0.26 -6.96 -0.25
CA CYS A 97 -0.31 -8.29 -0.33
C CYS A 97 0.13 -9.07 -1.58
N GLY A 98 0.93 -8.51 -2.48
CA GLY A 98 1.41 -9.24 -3.65
C GLY A 98 1.72 -8.32 -4.83
N PRO A 99 1.73 -8.88 -6.06
CA PRO A 99 1.86 -8.10 -7.29
C PRO A 99 0.83 -6.96 -7.36
N PRO A 100 1.20 -5.81 -7.95
CA PRO A 100 0.28 -4.70 -8.08
C PRO A 100 -0.75 -4.94 -9.19
N ALA A 101 -1.90 -4.29 -9.05
CA ALA A 101 -2.89 -4.17 -10.11
C ALA A 101 -2.58 -2.96 -10.99
N LEU A 102 -2.75 -3.09 -12.30
CA LEU A 102 -2.66 -2.01 -13.28
C LEU A 102 -4.07 -1.47 -13.58
N ASP A 103 -4.47 -0.42 -12.88
CA ASP A 103 -5.77 0.22 -13.02
C ASP A 103 -5.72 1.32 -14.10
N ARG A 104 -6.16 0.96 -15.30
CA ARG A 104 -6.16 1.85 -16.46
C ARG A 104 -7.29 2.89 -16.40
N GLU A 105 -8.32 2.65 -15.61
CA GLU A 105 -9.46 3.57 -15.46
C GLU A 105 -9.04 4.77 -14.60
N PHE A 106 -8.33 4.50 -13.51
CA PHE A 106 -7.83 5.53 -12.60
C PHE A 106 -6.42 6.03 -12.95
N GLY A 107 -5.74 5.37 -13.89
CA GLY A 107 -4.38 5.74 -14.31
C GLY A 107 -3.33 5.40 -13.26
N THR A 108 -3.52 4.30 -12.51
CA THR A 108 -2.73 3.94 -11.34
C THR A 108 -2.16 2.52 -11.41
N ILE A 109 -1.10 2.33 -10.61
CA ILE A 109 -0.61 1.01 -10.21
C ILE A 109 -0.89 0.86 -8.72
N ASP A 110 -1.69 -0.12 -8.36
CA ASP A 110 -2.26 -0.28 -7.03
C ASP A 110 -1.68 -1.49 -6.31
N PHE A 111 -1.07 -1.24 -5.15
CA PHE A 111 -0.66 -2.30 -4.24
C PHE A 111 -1.71 -2.46 -3.15
N LEU A 112 -2.43 -3.59 -3.13
CA LEU A 112 -3.24 -3.96 -1.98
C LEU A 112 -2.32 -4.02 -0.75
N THR A 113 -2.67 -3.27 0.28
CA THR A 113 -1.83 -3.02 1.45
C THR A 113 -2.63 -3.28 2.72
N VAL A 114 -1.99 -3.93 3.69
CA VAL A 114 -2.52 -4.17 5.03
C VAL A 114 -1.60 -3.56 6.09
N LEU A 115 -2.20 -2.96 7.11
CA LEU A 115 -1.50 -2.45 8.28
C LEU A 115 -2.14 -3.05 9.54
N ASP A 116 -1.34 -3.77 10.32
CA ASP A 116 -1.75 -4.29 11.62
C ASP A 116 -1.69 -3.17 12.65
N LEU A 117 -2.85 -2.73 13.11
CA LEU A 117 -2.93 -1.66 14.09
C LEU A 117 -2.39 -2.10 15.45
N GLU A 118 -2.20 -3.38 15.77
CA GLU A 118 -1.59 -3.78 17.04
C GLU A 118 -0.06 -3.72 17.00
N LEU A 119 0.53 -3.77 15.81
CA LEU A 119 1.98 -3.85 15.60
C LEU A 119 2.63 -2.52 15.21
N LEU A 120 1.95 -1.38 15.40
CA LEU A 120 2.57 -0.08 15.11
C LEU A 120 3.83 0.13 15.96
N PRO A 121 4.87 0.77 15.42
CA PRO A 121 6.07 1.11 16.17
C PRO A 121 5.76 1.91 17.45
N PRO A 122 6.55 1.76 18.52
CA PRO A 122 6.48 2.65 19.67
C PRO A 122 6.64 4.11 19.19
N ASN A 123 5.74 5.00 19.63
CA ASN A 123 5.67 6.43 19.22
C ASN A 123 5.24 6.71 17.77
N ALA A 124 4.74 5.72 17.02
CA ALA A 124 4.30 5.90 15.63
C ALA A 124 3.20 6.97 15.43
N LEU A 125 2.47 7.32 16.50
CA LEU A 125 1.33 8.23 16.48
C LEU A 125 1.38 9.27 17.61
N ALA A 126 2.54 9.42 18.25
CA ALA A 126 2.77 10.38 19.33
C ALA A 126 2.94 11.81 18.79
#